data_AF-A0A9D2I2G8-F1
#
_entry.id   AF-A0A9D2I2G8-F1
#
_cell.length_a   1.000
_cell.length_b   1.000
_cell.length_c   1.000
_cell.angle_alpha   90.00
_cell.angle_beta   90.00
_cell.angle_gamma   90.00
#
_symmetry.space_group_name_H-M   'P 1'
#
loop_
_entity.id
_entity.type
_entity.pdbx_description
1 polymer ?
#
loop_
_entity_poly.entity_id
_entity_poly.type
_entity_poly.pdbx_seq_one_letter_code
_entity_poly.pdbx_strand_id
1 'polypeptide(L)'
;MNRFGKTMKFLCFLLFLSGCEQNVIQDRGKNEISSGYRVILSLQGSDAVMAGEGYETVVVDAQYLSAAEIASMQERGQKIFTYLNIGSLETFRSYYEEYQHLTMKPYLNWDDEYWLDVTNKEWQKFITSTLTNQLLEKGIDGFWIDNVDIYGQSPNEDIYEGVEVMLKELMSHGKPVIINGGNEFVQLYLQRNQQVDDILTGVNQETVFSSINFGEQTFGTQTSENQNYYLDYLDAMDKLEKDVFLLEYTTDSQLSKEIQRYANKRAWEYYISDSIELDGN
;
A
#
# COMPACT_ATOMS: atom_id res chain seq x y z
N MET A 1 -82.72 -55.01 0.94
CA MET A 1 -81.95 -55.79 -0.05
C MET A 1 -80.50 -55.34 0.02
N ASN A 2 -79.61 -56.31 0.32
CA ASN A 2 -78.14 -56.37 0.20
C ASN A 2 -77.31 -55.17 0.71
N ARG A 3 -76.64 -55.29 1.87
CA ARG A 3 -75.34 -55.98 2.16
C ARG A 3 -74.18 -55.28 1.43
N PHE A 4 -73.07 -54.81 2.02
CA PHE A 4 -72.13 -55.28 3.05
C PHE A 4 -71.40 -54.02 3.61
N GLY A 5 -70.77 -53.91 4.78
CA GLY A 5 -70.35 -54.83 5.82
C GLY A 5 -69.03 -54.32 6.45
N LYS A 6 -69.08 -53.88 7.73
CA LYS A 6 -68.09 -53.96 8.85
C LYS A 6 -66.59 -53.70 8.54
N THR A 7 -65.80 -53.01 9.36
CA THR A 7 -65.50 -53.36 10.76
C THR A 7 -64.71 -52.27 11.50
N MET A 8 -65.03 -52.16 12.78
CA MET A 8 -64.45 -51.43 13.93
C MET A 8 -62.97 -51.77 14.26
N LYS A 9 -62.20 -50.81 14.81
CA LYS A 9 -61.40 -50.96 16.05
C LYS A 9 -60.65 -49.68 16.49
N PHE A 10 -60.70 -49.48 17.80
CA PHE A 10 -60.04 -48.50 18.68
C PHE A 10 -58.60 -48.97 18.97
N LEU A 11 -57.57 -48.08 19.03
CA LEU A 11 -56.49 -48.15 20.04
C LEU A 11 -55.45 -46.99 20.00
N CYS A 12 -55.20 -46.44 21.20
CA CYS A 12 -53.96 -45.95 21.81
C CYS A 12 -52.86 -45.17 21.06
N PHE A 13 -52.61 -43.97 21.61
CA PHE A 13 -51.34 -43.44 22.15
C PHE A 13 -50.03 -43.62 21.37
N LEU A 14 -49.43 -42.50 20.96
CA LEU A 14 -47.98 -42.27 21.08
C LEU A 14 -47.69 -40.76 21.09
N LEU A 15 -47.20 -40.30 22.24
CA LEU A 15 -46.50 -39.03 22.43
C LEU A 15 -45.19 -39.08 21.65
N PHE A 16 -44.97 -38.15 20.73
CA PHE A 16 -43.63 -37.80 20.28
C PHE A 16 -43.39 -36.32 20.58
N LEU A 17 -42.63 -36.08 21.65
CA LEU A 17 -41.89 -34.85 21.87
C LEU A 17 -40.73 -34.84 20.87
N SER A 18 -40.94 -34.25 19.68
CA SER A 18 -39.82 -33.90 18.81
C SER A 18 -39.33 -32.52 19.24
N GLY A 19 -38.22 -32.51 19.97
CA GLY A 19 -37.44 -31.29 20.21
C GLY A 19 -37.11 -30.65 18.87
N CYS A 20 -37.55 -29.41 18.68
CA CYS A 20 -36.98 -28.56 17.64
C CYS A 20 -35.57 -28.20 18.12
N GLU A 21 -34.58 -28.96 17.67
CA GLU A 21 -33.21 -28.48 17.61
C GLU A 21 -33.25 -27.21 16.73
N GLN A 22 -33.19 -26.05 17.39
CA GLN A 22 -32.82 -24.84 16.71
C GLN A 22 -31.39 -25.05 16.24
N ASN A 23 -31.25 -25.35 14.94
CA ASN A 23 -30.01 -25.16 14.22
C ASN A 23 -29.64 -23.68 14.36
N VAL A 24 -28.85 -23.38 15.38
CA VAL A 24 -28.02 -22.19 15.41
C VAL A 24 -27.08 -22.37 14.23
N ILE A 25 -27.44 -21.76 13.11
CA ILE A 25 -26.49 -21.46 12.05
C ILE A 25 -25.41 -20.63 12.74
N GLN A 26 -24.28 -21.28 13.06
CA GLN A 26 -23.05 -20.56 13.31
C GLN A 26 -22.78 -19.77 12.04
N ASP A 27 -23.04 -18.46 12.13
CA ASP A 27 -22.55 -17.45 11.20
C ASP A 27 -21.02 -17.53 11.24
N ARG A 28 -20.46 -18.47 10.45
CA ARG A 28 -19.03 -18.63 10.25
C ARG A 28 -18.58 -17.47 9.39
N GLY A 29 -17.93 -16.50 10.03
CA GLY A 29 -17.15 -15.48 9.36
C GLY A 29 -18.00 -14.36 8.80
N LYS A 30 -18.38 -13.39 9.64
CA LYS A 30 -18.37 -12.01 9.15
C LYS A 30 -16.93 -11.75 8.72
N ASN A 31 -16.72 -11.69 7.41
CA ASN A 31 -15.46 -11.37 6.75
C ASN A 31 -14.68 -10.35 7.58
N GLU A 32 -13.50 -10.74 8.08
CA GLU A 32 -12.44 -9.77 8.29
C GLU A 32 -12.32 -9.06 6.95
N ILE A 33 -12.69 -7.78 6.92
CA ILE A 33 -12.57 -6.96 5.71
C ILE A 33 -11.08 -6.93 5.44
N SER A 34 -10.60 -7.70 4.46
CA SER A 34 -9.24 -7.55 3.97
C SER A 34 -9.19 -6.21 3.25
N SER A 35 -8.18 -5.40 3.58
CA SER A 35 -7.86 -4.20 2.82
C SER A 35 -7.76 -4.53 1.33
N GLY A 36 -8.24 -3.61 0.49
CA GLY A 36 -8.18 -3.73 -0.96
C GLY A 36 -6.81 -3.39 -1.54
N TYR A 37 -5.83 -3.07 -0.70
CA TYR A 37 -4.52 -2.56 -1.07
C TYR A 37 -3.42 -3.62 -1.00
N ARG A 38 -2.54 -3.66 -2.01
CA ARG A 38 -1.34 -4.50 -2.05
C ARG A 38 -0.16 -3.79 -2.70
N VAL A 39 1.05 -4.05 -2.20
CA VAL A 39 2.31 -3.54 -2.75
C VAL A 39 3.18 -4.71 -3.20
N ILE A 40 3.67 -4.67 -4.44
CA ILE A 40 4.42 -5.75 -5.09
C ILE A 40 5.59 -5.13 -5.87
N LEU A 41 6.80 -5.13 -5.31
CA LEU A 41 7.94 -4.43 -5.91
C LEU A 41 9.01 -5.36 -6.50
N SER A 42 9.13 -6.60 -6.00
CA SER A 42 10.15 -7.55 -6.48
C SER A 42 9.70 -8.45 -7.63
N LEU A 43 8.41 -8.47 -7.96
CA LEU A 43 7.89 -9.26 -9.09
C LEU A 43 7.77 -8.43 -10.37
N GLN A 44 7.83 -9.11 -11.52
CA GLN A 44 7.76 -8.50 -12.85
C GLN A 44 6.77 -9.24 -13.74
N GLY A 45 6.29 -8.56 -14.80
CA GLY A 45 5.42 -9.15 -15.82
C GLY A 45 4.23 -9.93 -15.25
N SER A 46 4.00 -11.13 -15.77
CA SER A 46 2.87 -11.98 -15.38
C SER A 46 2.85 -12.35 -13.90
N ASP A 47 4.02 -12.46 -13.25
CA ASP A 47 4.08 -12.84 -11.84
C ASP A 47 3.54 -11.72 -10.94
N ALA A 48 3.89 -10.47 -11.25
CA ALA A 48 3.30 -9.30 -10.59
C ALA A 48 1.79 -9.20 -10.84
N VAL A 49 1.34 -9.48 -12.08
CA VAL A 49 -0.09 -9.48 -12.44
C VAL A 49 -0.87 -10.50 -11.62
N MET A 50 -0.36 -11.72 -11.47
CA MET A 50 -0.99 -12.79 -10.69
C MET A 50 -1.01 -12.46 -9.20
N ALA A 51 0.11 -11.96 -8.66
CA ALA A 51 0.18 -11.57 -7.26
C ALA A 51 -0.76 -10.40 -6.92
N GLY A 52 -1.12 -9.56 -7.89
CA GLY A 52 -2.10 -8.50 -7.71
C GLY A 52 -3.56 -8.97 -7.64
N GLU A 53 -3.89 -10.21 -8.03
CA GLU A 53 -5.29 -10.64 -8.15
C GLU A 53 -6.08 -10.56 -6.83
N GLY A 54 -7.32 -10.07 -6.90
CA GLY A 54 -8.22 -9.95 -5.75
C GLY A 54 -8.11 -8.64 -4.96
N TYR A 55 -7.15 -7.77 -5.29
CA TYR A 55 -6.97 -6.47 -4.67
C TYR A 55 -7.51 -5.33 -5.55
N GLU A 56 -8.12 -4.32 -4.93
CA GLU A 56 -8.65 -3.13 -5.63
C GLU A 56 -7.52 -2.19 -6.05
N THR A 57 -6.56 -1.91 -5.18
CA THR A 57 -5.43 -1.01 -5.44
C THR A 57 -4.15 -1.80 -5.37
N VAL A 58 -3.36 -1.79 -6.44
CA VAL A 58 -2.10 -2.52 -6.52
C VAL A 58 -0.97 -1.57 -6.89
N VAL A 59 0.06 -1.54 -6.06
CA VAL A 59 1.32 -0.84 -6.33
C VAL A 59 2.29 -1.83 -6.93
N VAL A 60 2.86 -1.49 -8.09
CA VAL A 60 3.82 -2.31 -8.84
C VAL A 60 4.96 -1.45 -9.36
N ASP A 61 6.11 -2.05 -9.67
CA ASP A 61 7.10 -1.39 -10.52
C ASP A 61 6.68 -1.48 -11.99
N ALA A 62 5.92 -0.48 -12.47
CA ALA A 62 5.40 -0.49 -13.82
C ALA A 62 6.49 -0.32 -14.90
N GLN A 63 7.76 -0.06 -14.55
CA GLN A 63 8.86 -0.11 -15.53
C GLN A 63 9.02 -1.51 -16.10
N TYR A 64 8.71 -2.55 -15.32
CA TYR A 64 8.83 -3.96 -15.68
C TYR A 64 7.52 -4.62 -16.15
N LEU A 65 6.46 -3.83 -16.34
CA LEU A 65 5.20 -4.29 -16.94
C LEU A 65 4.98 -3.66 -18.32
N SER A 66 4.27 -4.38 -19.17
CA SER A 66 3.75 -3.86 -20.43
C SER A 66 2.40 -3.15 -20.24
N ALA A 67 2.03 -2.28 -21.18
CA ALA A 67 0.72 -1.64 -21.18
C ALA A 67 -0.43 -2.66 -21.24
N ALA A 68 -0.23 -3.80 -21.90
CA ALA A 68 -1.23 -4.86 -21.97
C ALA A 68 -1.43 -5.57 -20.62
N GLU A 69 -0.35 -5.77 -19.86
CA GLU A 69 -0.44 -6.33 -18.50
C GLU A 69 -1.18 -5.37 -17.57
N ILE A 70 -0.84 -4.07 -17.57
CA ILE A 70 -1.55 -3.05 -16.78
C ILE A 70 -3.03 -3.01 -17.16
N ALA A 71 -3.34 -2.95 -18.46
CA ALA A 71 -4.73 -2.97 -18.94
C ALA A 71 -5.48 -4.23 -18.47
N SER A 72 -4.83 -5.40 -18.48
CA SER A 72 -5.46 -6.64 -18.01
C SER A 72 -5.83 -6.61 -16.52
N MET A 73 -5.04 -5.89 -15.70
CA MET A 73 -5.35 -5.69 -14.28
C MET A 73 -6.53 -4.71 -14.12
N GLN A 74 -6.52 -3.62 -14.89
CA GLN A 74 -7.60 -2.62 -14.88
C GLN A 74 -8.94 -3.18 -15.38
N GLU A 75 -8.93 -4.08 -16.36
CA GLU A 75 -10.14 -4.80 -16.81
C GLU A 75 -10.80 -5.63 -15.71
N ARG A 76 -10.04 -6.00 -14.66
CA ARG A 76 -10.56 -6.66 -13.45
C ARG A 76 -11.04 -5.69 -12.38
N GLY A 77 -11.04 -4.38 -12.68
CA GLY A 77 -11.46 -3.31 -11.77
C GLY A 77 -10.36 -2.81 -10.83
N GLN A 78 -9.09 -3.17 -11.08
CA GLN A 78 -7.97 -2.77 -10.24
C GLN A 78 -7.46 -1.37 -10.63
N LYS A 79 -7.05 -0.57 -9.64
CA LYS A 79 -6.30 0.68 -9.80
C LYS A 79 -4.82 0.38 -9.67
N ILE A 80 -4.04 0.77 -10.67
CA ILE A 80 -2.61 0.45 -10.76
C ILE A 80 -1.76 1.68 -10.48
N PHE A 81 -1.08 1.65 -9.34
CA PHE A 81 -0.11 2.67 -8.95
C PHE A 81 1.29 2.18 -9.28
N THR A 82 2.13 3.06 -9.85
CA THR A 82 3.54 2.72 -10.10
C THR A 82 4.43 3.18 -8.97
N TYR A 83 5.32 2.31 -8.51
CA TYR A 83 6.51 2.71 -7.78
C TYR A 83 7.32 3.72 -8.62
N LEU A 84 7.75 4.80 -7.99
CA LEU A 84 8.66 5.78 -8.56
C LEU A 84 9.54 6.36 -7.45
N ASN A 85 10.81 6.01 -7.49
CA ASN A 85 11.84 6.57 -6.63
C ASN A 85 12.24 7.97 -7.13
N ILE A 86 12.21 8.98 -6.25
CA ILE A 86 12.64 10.34 -6.60
C ILE A 86 13.93 10.78 -5.91
N GLY A 87 14.28 10.15 -4.78
CA GLY A 87 15.31 10.63 -3.84
C GLY A 87 16.59 9.79 -3.79
N SER A 88 16.61 8.65 -4.48
CA SER A 88 17.76 7.76 -4.55
C SER A 88 17.88 7.10 -5.91
N LEU A 89 18.98 6.38 -6.11
CA LEU A 89 19.33 5.70 -7.34
C LEU A 89 19.67 4.24 -7.05
N GLU A 90 18.90 3.32 -7.64
CA GLU A 90 19.09 1.89 -7.51
C GLU A 90 20.03 1.36 -8.62
N THR A 91 20.97 0.48 -8.26
CA THR A 91 22.04 -0.03 -9.15
C THR A 91 21.53 -0.85 -10.33
N PHE A 92 20.35 -1.46 -10.19
CA PHE A 92 19.74 -2.28 -11.23
C PHE A 92 18.94 -1.49 -12.27
N ARG A 93 18.78 -0.17 -12.10
CA ARG A 93 18.08 0.67 -13.08
C ARG A 93 18.91 0.82 -14.36
N SER A 94 18.23 0.77 -15.50
CA SER A 94 18.88 0.94 -16.82
C SER A 94 19.59 2.29 -16.98
N TYR A 95 19.18 3.29 -16.21
CA TYR A 95 19.73 4.64 -16.18
C TYR A 95 20.76 4.87 -15.06
N TYR A 96 21.16 3.83 -14.32
CA TYR A 96 22.14 3.95 -13.22
C TYR A 96 23.44 4.59 -13.70
N GLU A 97 24.06 4.06 -14.75
CA GLU A 97 25.36 4.55 -15.25
C GLU A 97 25.33 6.03 -15.67
N GLU A 98 24.19 6.50 -16.15
CA GLU A 98 23.98 7.89 -16.57
C GLU A 98 23.93 8.83 -15.36
N TYR A 99 23.25 8.45 -14.28
CA TYR A 99 23.01 9.30 -13.11
C TYR A 99 23.88 8.99 -11.89
N GLN A 100 24.72 7.95 -11.90
CA GLN A 100 25.55 7.55 -10.75
C GLN A 100 26.46 8.67 -10.23
N HIS A 101 26.81 9.62 -11.09
CA HIS A 101 27.62 10.80 -10.74
C HIS A 101 26.89 11.79 -9.80
N LEU A 102 25.58 11.64 -9.61
CA LEU A 102 24.74 12.42 -8.69
C LEU A 102 24.58 11.76 -7.31
N THR A 103 25.13 10.56 -7.11
CA THR A 103 25.03 9.86 -5.83
C THR A 103 25.77 10.63 -4.73
N MET A 104 25.14 10.70 -3.56
CA MET A 104 25.64 11.45 -2.40
C MET A 104 26.26 10.52 -1.35
N LYS A 105 25.48 9.52 -0.90
CA LYS A 105 25.89 8.58 0.14
C LYS A 105 25.13 7.25 0.00
N PRO A 106 25.68 6.14 0.49
CA PRO A 106 24.97 4.85 0.51
C PRO A 106 23.63 4.94 1.25
N TYR A 107 22.65 4.16 0.78
CA TYR A 107 21.39 3.98 1.47
C TYR A 107 21.55 2.90 2.55
N LEU A 108 21.23 3.24 3.81
CA LEU A 108 21.40 2.29 4.91
C LEU A 108 20.41 1.11 4.77
N ASN A 109 20.94 -0.11 4.88
CA ASN A 109 20.25 -1.40 4.72
C ASN A 109 19.89 -1.80 3.28
N TRP A 110 20.22 -0.96 2.29
CA TRP A 110 19.98 -1.22 0.87
C TRP A 110 21.29 -1.04 0.10
N ASP A 111 22.10 -2.10 0.02
CA ASP A 111 23.46 -2.04 -0.54
C ASP A 111 23.50 -1.67 -2.03
N ASP A 112 22.39 -1.91 -2.73
CA ASP A 112 22.19 -1.62 -4.15
C ASP A 112 21.53 -0.25 -4.39
N GLU A 113 21.58 0.65 -3.41
CA GLU A 113 20.91 1.95 -3.49
C GLU A 113 21.73 3.09 -2.86
N TYR A 114 21.61 4.27 -3.46
CA TYR A 114 22.32 5.47 -3.01
C TYR A 114 21.39 6.68 -2.99
N TRP A 115 21.43 7.45 -1.89
CA TRP A 115 20.80 8.77 -1.86
C TRP A 115 21.37 9.66 -2.95
N LEU A 116 20.52 10.46 -3.60
CA LEU A 116 20.86 11.21 -4.81
C LEU A 116 20.58 12.71 -4.67
N ASP A 117 21.36 13.53 -5.36
CA ASP A 117 21.18 14.98 -5.43
C ASP A 117 19.92 15.36 -6.23
N VAL A 118 18.82 15.54 -5.49
CA VAL A 118 17.52 15.96 -6.05
C VAL A 118 17.47 17.43 -6.47
N THR A 119 18.53 18.22 -6.25
CA THR A 119 18.61 19.61 -6.75
C THR A 119 18.97 19.65 -8.24
N ASN A 120 19.49 18.54 -8.77
CA ASN A 120 19.94 18.45 -10.16
C ASN A 120 18.77 18.52 -11.15
N LYS A 121 18.81 19.50 -12.06
CA LYS A 121 17.72 19.75 -13.02
C LYS A 121 17.56 18.68 -14.10
N GLU A 122 18.63 17.98 -14.48
CA GLU A 122 18.52 16.87 -15.42
C GLU A 122 17.86 15.66 -14.77
N TRP A 123 18.16 15.39 -13.49
CA TRP A 123 17.45 14.36 -12.72
C TRP A 123 15.97 14.68 -12.56
N GLN A 124 15.65 15.91 -12.10
CA GLN A 124 14.26 16.36 -11.95
C GLN A 124 13.48 16.13 -13.24
N LYS A 125 13.99 16.66 -14.36
CA LYS A 125 13.36 16.51 -15.67
C LYS A 125 13.26 15.06 -16.13
N PHE A 126 14.29 14.25 -15.88
CA PHE A 126 14.26 12.84 -16.25
C PHE A 126 13.13 12.11 -15.53
N ILE A 127 13.04 12.26 -14.21
CA ILE A 127 12.02 11.61 -13.40
C ILE A 127 10.62 12.13 -13.79
N THR A 128 10.40 13.44 -13.68
CA THR A 128 9.05 14.03 -13.75
C THR A 128 8.50 14.17 -15.16
N SER A 129 9.36 14.06 -16.18
CA SER A 129 8.97 14.13 -17.58
C SER A 129 9.29 12.85 -18.33
N THR A 130 10.56 12.46 -18.49
CA THR A 130 10.92 11.34 -19.36
C THR A 130 10.35 10.01 -18.84
N LEU A 131 10.67 9.65 -17.60
CA LEU A 131 10.24 8.41 -16.98
C LEU A 131 8.73 8.44 -16.69
N THR A 132 8.23 9.53 -16.11
CA THR A 132 6.80 9.74 -15.88
C THR A 132 5.97 9.57 -17.15
N ASN A 133 6.36 10.15 -18.28
CA ASN A 133 5.60 10.00 -19.53
C ASN A 133 5.60 8.56 -20.03
N GLN A 134 6.72 7.84 -19.92
CA GLN A 134 6.77 6.41 -20.27
C GLN A 134 5.81 5.58 -19.42
N LEU A 135 5.69 5.88 -18.13
CA LEU A 135 4.77 5.19 -17.22
C LEU A 135 3.30 5.55 -17.54
N LEU A 136 3.01 6.83 -17.80
CA LEU A 136 1.68 7.29 -18.20
C LEU A 136 1.22 6.65 -19.52
N GLU A 137 2.12 6.50 -20.50
CA GLU A 137 1.85 5.83 -21.77
C GLU A 137 1.47 4.35 -21.59
N LYS A 138 1.93 3.70 -20.51
CA LYS A 138 1.50 2.33 -20.15
C LYS A 138 0.12 2.26 -19.52
N GLY A 139 -0.47 3.41 -19.16
CA GLY A 139 -1.86 3.49 -18.67
C GLY A 139 -2.03 3.44 -17.16
N ILE A 140 -0.98 3.70 -16.37
CA ILE A 140 -1.08 3.72 -14.90
C ILE A 140 -2.17 4.68 -14.37
N ASP A 141 -2.75 4.35 -13.22
CA ASP A 141 -3.80 5.12 -12.56
C ASP A 141 -3.25 6.18 -11.61
N GLY A 142 -2.07 5.96 -11.03
CA GLY A 142 -1.43 6.90 -10.10
C GLY A 142 0.03 6.59 -9.84
N PHE A 143 0.66 7.44 -9.03
CA PHE A 143 2.05 7.30 -8.60
C PHE A 143 2.14 6.96 -7.12
N TRP A 144 3.03 6.04 -6.80
CA TRP A 144 3.46 5.73 -5.45
C TRP A 144 4.93 6.14 -5.34
N ILE A 145 5.16 7.25 -4.65
CA ILE A 145 6.43 7.98 -4.66
C ILE A 145 7.26 7.59 -3.46
N ASP A 146 8.44 7.08 -3.72
CA ASP A 146 9.36 6.65 -2.68
C ASP A 146 10.51 7.65 -2.48
N ASN A 147 11.15 7.56 -1.32
CA ASN A 147 12.38 8.28 -0.98
C ASN A 147 12.28 9.81 -0.95
N VAL A 148 11.09 10.33 -0.65
CA VAL A 148 10.90 11.73 -0.21
C VAL A 148 11.72 12.04 1.06
N ASP A 149 12.08 11.00 1.82
CA ASP A 149 12.95 11.07 3.00
C ASP A 149 14.37 11.60 2.72
N ILE A 150 14.78 11.76 1.46
CA ILE A 150 16.01 12.48 1.10
C ILE A 150 16.10 13.85 1.79
N TYR A 151 14.97 14.51 2.05
CA TYR A 151 14.93 15.73 2.85
C TYR A 151 15.44 15.50 4.28
N GLY A 152 14.95 14.49 5.01
CA GLY A 152 15.44 14.15 6.35
C GLY A 152 16.90 13.71 6.37
N GLN A 153 17.39 13.17 5.24
CA GLN A 153 18.78 12.74 5.09
C GLN A 153 19.78 13.88 4.90
N SER A 154 19.33 15.04 4.40
CA SER A 154 20.16 16.22 4.13
C SER A 154 19.32 17.51 4.17
N PRO A 155 18.76 17.87 5.34
CA PRO A 155 17.74 18.92 5.43
C PRO A 155 18.34 20.30 5.15
N ASN A 156 17.98 20.86 4.01
CA ASN A 156 18.30 22.23 3.61
C ASN A 156 17.28 22.74 2.58
N GLU A 157 17.28 24.05 2.32
CA GLU A 157 16.31 24.68 1.41
C GLU A 157 16.41 24.18 -0.03
N ASP A 158 17.62 23.92 -0.55
CA ASP A 158 17.78 23.44 -1.94
C ASP A 158 17.18 22.05 -2.13
N ILE A 159 17.35 21.15 -1.14
CA ILE A 159 16.73 19.82 -1.15
C ILE A 159 15.21 19.93 -0.99
N TYR A 160 14.73 20.80 -0.10
CA TYR A 160 13.30 21.07 0.06
C TYR A 160 12.68 21.54 -1.27
N GLU A 161 13.26 22.56 -1.91
CA GLU A 161 12.79 23.07 -3.20
C GLU A 161 12.89 22.01 -4.31
N GLY A 162 13.93 21.18 -4.28
CA GLY A 162 14.10 20.06 -5.22
C GLY A 162 12.96 19.05 -5.14
N VAL A 163 12.66 18.57 -3.93
CA VAL A 163 11.55 17.64 -3.69
C VAL A 163 10.20 18.30 -4.01
N GLU A 164 10.00 19.56 -3.59
CA GLU A 164 8.77 20.32 -3.87
C GLU A 164 8.48 20.41 -5.37
N VAL A 165 9.48 20.80 -6.16
CA VAL A 165 9.32 20.90 -7.62
C VAL A 165 8.96 19.55 -8.21
N MET A 166 9.63 18.47 -7.82
CA MET A 166 9.36 17.15 -8.37
C MET A 166 7.94 16.67 -8.07
N LEU A 167 7.48 16.83 -6.82
CA LEU A 167 6.12 16.42 -6.44
C LEU A 167 5.04 17.26 -7.12
N LYS A 168 5.24 18.59 -7.24
CA LYS A 168 4.31 19.46 -7.98
C LYS A 168 4.24 19.11 -9.46
N GLU A 169 5.38 18.79 -10.07
CA GLU A 169 5.43 18.36 -11.46
C GLU A 169 4.69 17.03 -11.65
N LEU A 170 4.86 16.06 -10.75
CA LEU A 170 4.11 14.79 -10.77
C LEU A 170 2.60 15.02 -10.63
N MET A 171 2.16 15.83 -9.67
CA MET A 171 0.76 16.21 -9.48
C MET A 171 0.16 16.94 -10.69
N SER A 172 0.97 17.68 -11.45
CA SER A 172 0.52 18.42 -12.64
C SER A 172 0.00 17.53 -13.77
N HIS A 173 0.35 16.23 -13.75
CA HIS A 173 -0.17 15.23 -14.70
C HIS A 173 -1.62 14.80 -14.41
N GLY A 174 -2.23 15.32 -13.34
CA GLY A 174 -3.64 15.06 -13.01
C GLY A 174 -3.90 13.63 -12.54
N LYS A 175 -2.87 12.95 -12.03
CA LYS A 175 -2.94 11.61 -11.46
C LYS A 175 -2.79 11.69 -9.93
N PRO A 176 -3.43 10.78 -9.17
CA PRO A 176 -3.17 10.60 -7.75
C PRO A 176 -1.69 10.33 -7.47
N VAL A 177 -1.20 10.89 -6.36
CA VAL A 177 0.17 10.74 -5.86
C VAL A 177 0.11 10.31 -4.40
N ILE A 178 0.60 9.11 -4.11
CA ILE A 178 0.75 8.57 -2.77
C ILE A 178 2.22 8.68 -2.39
N ILE A 179 2.56 9.39 -1.32
CA ILE A 179 3.94 9.48 -0.83
C ILE A 179 4.19 8.37 0.19
N ASN A 180 5.20 7.54 -0.04
CA ASN A 180 5.72 6.60 0.94
C ASN A 180 6.74 7.25 1.87
N GLY A 181 6.54 7.14 3.18
CA GLY A 181 7.40 7.79 4.16
C GLY A 181 7.38 9.31 3.97
N GLY A 182 8.55 9.95 3.96
CA GLY A 182 8.69 11.38 3.63
C GLY A 182 8.04 12.33 4.64
N ASN A 183 7.65 11.84 5.81
CA ASN A 183 6.75 12.53 6.72
C ASN A 183 7.37 13.82 7.30
N GLU A 184 8.70 13.91 7.41
CA GLU A 184 9.39 15.15 7.79
C GLU A 184 9.18 16.26 6.75
N PHE A 185 9.31 15.94 5.46
CA PHE A 185 9.09 16.88 4.36
C PHE A 185 7.61 17.30 4.31
N VAL A 186 6.69 16.34 4.34
CA VAL A 186 5.25 16.61 4.21
C VAL A 186 4.74 17.49 5.37
N GLN A 187 5.19 17.23 6.60
CA GLN A 187 4.82 18.05 7.76
C GLN A 187 5.36 19.48 7.65
N LEU A 188 6.62 19.65 7.21
CA LEU A 188 7.18 20.96 6.97
C LEU A 188 6.44 21.70 5.84
N TYR A 189 6.11 20.99 4.76
CA TYR A 189 5.35 21.53 3.65
C TYR A 189 3.98 22.02 4.10
N LEU A 190 3.25 21.18 4.86
CA LEU A 190 1.96 21.55 5.45
C LEU A 190 2.10 22.78 6.37
N GLN A 191 3.15 22.85 7.19
CA GLN A 191 3.39 23.99 8.06
C GLN A 191 3.61 25.29 7.27
N ARG A 192 4.36 25.24 6.17
CA ARG A 192 4.69 26.40 5.32
C ARG A 192 3.51 26.85 4.47
N ASN A 193 2.76 25.90 3.90
CA ASN A 193 1.77 26.16 2.86
C ASN A 193 0.31 26.03 3.33
N GLN A 194 0.09 25.47 4.53
CA GLN A 194 -1.24 25.22 5.13
C GLN A 194 -2.13 24.25 4.33
N GLN A 195 -1.55 23.59 3.33
CA GLN A 195 -2.18 22.56 2.49
C GLN A 195 -1.10 21.62 1.92
N VAL A 196 -1.52 20.51 1.33
CA VAL A 196 -0.64 19.54 0.64
C VAL A 196 -1.18 19.12 -0.74
N ASP A 197 -2.28 19.73 -1.18
CA ASP A 197 -3.07 19.28 -2.36
C ASP A 197 -2.33 19.40 -3.68
N ASP A 198 -1.25 20.19 -3.72
CA ASP A 198 -0.41 20.36 -4.91
C ASP A 198 0.82 19.44 -4.91
N ILE A 199 1.02 18.61 -3.87
CA ILE A 199 2.13 17.65 -3.79
C ILE A 199 1.69 16.19 -3.60
N LEU A 200 0.47 15.94 -3.09
CA LEU A 200 -0.03 14.58 -2.84
C LEU A 200 -1.55 14.50 -2.82
N THR A 201 -2.06 13.29 -3.02
CA THR A 201 -3.46 12.91 -2.75
C THR A 201 -3.58 11.93 -1.58
N GLY A 202 -2.51 11.19 -1.25
CA GLY A 202 -2.48 10.25 -0.14
C GLY A 202 -1.07 10.01 0.38
N VAL A 203 -0.97 9.23 1.46
CA VAL A 203 0.29 8.85 2.11
C VAL A 203 0.31 7.37 2.45
N ASN A 204 1.46 6.73 2.25
CA ASN A 204 1.78 5.40 2.73
C ASN A 204 2.86 5.51 3.80
N GLN A 205 2.76 4.74 4.90
CA GLN A 205 3.80 4.74 5.92
C GLN A 205 4.28 3.32 6.24
N GLU A 206 5.61 3.18 6.22
CA GLU A 206 6.39 2.03 6.69
C GLU A 206 7.24 2.47 7.89
N THR A 207 7.31 1.78 9.03
CA THR A 207 6.30 0.87 9.62
C THR A 207 5.75 1.52 10.88
N VAL A 208 4.43 1.43 11.10
CA VAL A 208 3.75 2.13 12.20
C VAL A 208 3.58 1.22 13.41
N PHE A 209 3.20 -0.04 13.19
CA PHE A 209 2.92 -1.03 14.24
C PHE A 209 3.99 -2.11 14.34
N SER A 210 4.61 -2.46 13.21
CA SER A 210 5.70 -3.43 13.13
C SER A 210 7.06 -2.74 13.16
N SER A 211 8.12 -3.54 13.22
CA SER A 211 9.49 -3.08 13.05
C SER A 211 10.30 -4.13 12.30
N ILE A 212 11.34 -3.70 11.60
CA ILE A 212 12.24 -4.57 10.84
C ILE A 212 13.60 -4.57 11.51
N ASN A 213 14.13 -5.75 11.83
CA ASN A 213 15.53 -5.95 12.15
C ASN A 213 16.28 -6.43 10.90
N PHE A 214 16.87 -5.49 10.16
CA PHE A 214 17.60 -5.78 8.92
C PHE A 214 18.81 -6.71 9.12
N GLY A 215 19.48 -6.63 10.28
CA GLY A 215 20.65 -7.47 10.56
C GLY A 215 20.30 -8.94 10.81
N GLU A 216 19.10 -9.21 11.34
CA GLU A 216 18.62 -10.57 11.62
C GLU A 216 17.57 -11.05 10.62
N GLN A 217 17.10 -10.18 9.72
CA GLN A 217 15.97 -10.41 8.81
C GLN A 217 14.72 -10.90 9.56
N THR A 218 14.41 -10.25 10.67
CA THR A 218 13.24 -10.58 11.51
C THR A 218 12.33 -9.38 11.69
N PHE A 219 11.05 -9.67 12.00
CA PHE A 219 10.06 -8.65 12.32
C PHE A 219 9.80 -8.58 13.81
N GLY A 220 9.53 -7.37 14.28
CA GLY A 220 9.15 -7.07 15.66
C GLY A 220 7.93 -6.18 15.74
N THR A 221 7.65 -5.72 16.96
CA THR A 221 6.66 -4.69 17.24
C THR A 221 7.34 -3.33 17.34
N GLN A 222 6.65 -2.28 16.91
CA GLN A 222 7.14 -0.91 17.02
C GLN A 222 7.13 -0.43 18.47
N THR A 223 8.02 0.50 18.80
CA THR A 223 7.97 1.20 20.09
C THR A 223 6.76 2.14 20.12
N SER A 224 6.18 2.37 21.30
CA SER A 224 5.07 3.31 21.43
C SER A 224 5.44 4.74 21.03
N GLU A 225 6.72 5.12 21.16
CA GLU A 225 7.22 6.44 20.77
C GLU A 225 7.12 6.62 19.24
N ASN A 226 7.72 5.72 18.47
CA ASN A 226 7.67 5.77 17.00
C ASN A 226 6.25 5.56 16.47
N GLN A 227 5.50 4.63 17.08
CA GLN A 227 4.11 4.41 16.71
C GLN A 227 3.28 5.68 16.88
N ASN A 228 3.39 6.37 18.03
CA ASN A 228 2.67 7.63 18.25
C ASN A 228 3.13 8.72 17.28
N TYR A 229 4.42 8.82 17.01
CA TYR A 229 4.97 9.79 16.05
C TYR A 229 4.36 9.64 14.65
N TYR A 230 4.32 8.41 14.11
CA TYR A 230 3.72 8.16 12.81
C TYR A 230 2.20 8.31 12.82
N LEU A 231 1.53 7.88 13.90
CA LEU A 231 0.08 8.05 14.03
C LEU A 231 -0.33 9.52 14.10
N ASP A 232 0.44 10.38 14.77
CA ASP A 232 0.17 11.83 14.80
C ASP A 232 0.25 12.44 13.39
N TYR A 233 1.24 12.02 12.59
CA TYR A 233 1.36 12.41 11.19
C TYR A 233 0.19 11.92 10.34
N LEU A 234 -0.13 10.63 10.42
CA LEU A 234 -1.22 10.02 9.65
C LEU A 234 -2.59 10.61 10.02
N ASP A 235 -2.85 10.85 11.31
CA ASP A 235 -4.06 11.52 11.77
C ASP A 235 -4.14 12.98 11.24
N ALA A 236 -3.01 13.64 10.97
CA ALA A 236 -3.01 14.96 10.34
C ALA A 236 -3.38 14.88 8.85
N MET A 237 -2.90 13.86 8.14
CA MET A 237 -3.25 13.62 6.73
C MET A 237 -4.71 13.20 6.56
N ASP A 238 -5.20 12.31 7.43
CA ASP A 238 -6.61 11.89 7.49
C ASP A 238 -7.56 13.07 7.73
N LYS A 239 -7.20 14.00 8.64
CA LYS A 239 -7.97 15.23 8.89
C LYS A 239 -8.01 16.18 7.69
N LEU A 240 -7.05 16.09 6.78
CA LEU A 240 -7.01 16.82 5.52
C LEU A 240 -7.68 16.04 4.37
N GLU A 241 -8.41 14.97 4.70
CA GLU A 241 -9.12 14.11 3.76
C GLU A 241 -8.18 13.49 2.72
N LYS A 242 -6.95 13.14 3.13
CA LYS A 242 -5.99 12.40 2.29
C LYS A 242 -6.12 10.92 2.54
N ASP A 243 -5.94 10.14 1.48
CA ASP A 243 -5.96 8.69 1.59
C ASP A 243 -4.77 8.22 2.44
N VAL A 244 -5.02 7.32 3.39
CA VAL A 244 -3.99 6.80 4.29
C VAL A 244 -3.83 5.29 4.09
N PHE A 245 -2.59 4.89 3.81
CA PHE A 245 -2.17 3.52 3.60
C PHE A 245 -1.12 3.13 4.65
N LEU A 246 -1.25 1.93 5.19
CA LEU A 246 -0.23 1.32 6.04
C LEU A 246 0.48 0.21 5.25
N LEU A 247 1.80 0.17 5.32
CA LEU A 247 2.58 -0.98 4.90
C LEU A 247 3.38 -1.50 6.10
N GLU A 248 3.04 -2.72 6.53
CA GLU A 248 3.54 -3.34 7.74
C GLU A 248 4.18 -4.68 7.42
N TYR A 249 5.17 -5.09 8.23
CA TYR A 249 5.88 -6.35 8.04
C TYR A 249 5.79 -7.19 9.31
N THR A 250 5.00 -8.27 9.28
CA THR A 250 4.90 -9.18 10.42
C THR A 250 4.30 -10.52 10.04
N THR A 251 4.80 -11.59 10.70
CA THR A 251 4.17 -12.91 10.71
C THR A 251 3.41 -13.18 12.01
N ASP A 252 3.38 -12.23 12.94
CA ASP A 252 2.66 -12.35 14.21
C ASP A 252 1.16 -12.10 14.02
N SER A 253 0.37 -13.16 14.13
CA SER A 253 -1.09 -13.08 13.93
C SER A 253 -1.83 -12.16 14.91
N GLN A 254 -1.29 -11.89 16.11
CA GLN A 254 -1.92 -10.96 17.06
C GLN A 254 -1.66 -9.52 16.62
N LEU A 255 -0.42 -9.21 16.23
CA LEU A 255 -0.06 -7.91 15.70
C LEU A 255 -0.81 -7.62 14.40
N SER A 256 -0.92 -8.60 13.48
CA SER A 256 -1.71 -8.43 12.26
C SER A 256 -3.17 -8.07 12.57
N LYS A 257 -3.80 -8.76 13.53
CA LYS A 257 -5.19 -8.45 13.94
C LYS A 257 -5.32 -7.10 14.65
N GLU A 258 -4.27 -6.61 15.28
CA GLU A 258 -4.25 -5.26 15.84
C GLU A 258 -4.25 -4.21 14.72
N ILE A 259 -3.32 -4.34 13.76
CA ILE A 259 -3.21 -3.46 12.59
C ILE A 259 -4.54 -3.41 11.84
N GLN A 260 -5.08 -4.58 11.48
CA GLN A 260 -6.35 -4.68 10.75
C GLN A 260 -7.50 -3.99 11.49
N ARG A 261 -7.64 -4.20 12.81
CA ARG A 261 -8.69 -3.54 13.60
C ARG A 261 -8.47 -2.03 13.67
N TYR A 262 -7.23 -1.58 13.79
CA TYR A 262 -6.90 -0.16 13.89
C TYR A 262 -7.22 0.58 12.59
N ALA A 263 -6.76 0.04 11.46
CA ALA A 263 -6.95 0.60 10.13
C ALA A 263 -8.43 0.57 9.71
N ASN A 264 -9.11 -0.58 9.87
CA ASN A 264 -10.54 -0.70 9.53
C ASN A 264 -11.44 0.27 10.33
N LYS A 265 -11.08 0.59 11.58
CA LYS A 265 -11.83 1.58 12.39
C LYS A 265 -11.74 3.00 11.81
N ARG A 266 -10.68 3.30 11.06
CA ARG A 266 -10.40 4.61 10.46
C ARG A 266 -10.67 4.65 8.96
N ALA A 267 -11.09 3.53 8.37
CA ALA A 267 -11.16 3.36 6.92
C ALA A 267 -9.82 3.64 6.22
N TRP A 268 -8.71 3.30 6.89
CA TRP A 268 -7.38 3.30 6.28
C TRP A 268 -7.14 1.97 5.58
N GLU A 269 -6.51 2.02 4.42
CA GLU A 269 -6.07 0.84 3.69
C GLU A 269 -4.76 0.33 4.28
N TYR A 270 -4.47 -0.96 4.12
CA TYR A 270 -3.25 -1.57 4.66
C TYR A 270 -2.78 -2.78 3.88
N TYR A 271 -1.47 -2.98 3.82
CA TYR A 271 -0.86 -4.23 3.40
C TYR A 271 0.05 -4.72 4.52
N ILE A 272 -0.12 -5.98 4.93
CA ILE A 272 0.72 -6.63 5.93
C ILE A 272 1.48 -7.72 5.19
N SER A 273 2.76 -7.47 4.95
CA SER A 273 3.64 -8.41 4.28
C SER A 273 4.37 -9.31 5.30
N ASP A 274 4.71 -10.52 4.87
CA ASP A 274 5.64 -11.41 5.56
C ASP A 274 7.05 -11.37 4.94
N SER A 275 7.30 -10.48 3.99
CA SER A 275 8.55 -10.37 3.24
C SER A 275 8.95 -8.91 3.03
N ILE A 276 10.19 -8.54 3.38
CA ILE A 276 10.75 -7.19 3.12
C ILE A 276 10.78 -6.91 1.61
N GLU A 277 10.92 -7.96 0.79
CA GLU A 277 11.05 -7.86 -0.66
C GLU A 277 9.73 -7.56 -1.36
N LEU A 278 8.59 -7.61 -0.65
CA LEU A 278 7.25 -7.38 -1.23
C LEU A 278 6.99 -8.29 -2.45
N ASP A 279 7.24 -9.58 -2.26
CA ASP A 279 7.25 -10.64 -3.28
C ASP A 279 5.88 -11.25 -3.60
N GLY A 280 4.80 -10.66 -3.09
CA GLY A 280 3.45 -11.09 -3.40
C GLY A 280 3.01 -12.39 -2.72
N ASN A 281 3.70 -12.82 -1.66
CA ASN A 281 3.21 -13.86 -0.75
C ASN A 281 2.02 -13.39 0.11
#